data_AF-A0A819RBP0-F1
#
_entry.id   AF-A0A819RBP0-F1
#
_cell.length_a   1.000
_cell.length_b   1.000
_cell.length_c   1.000
_cell.angle_alpha   90.00
_cell.angle_beta   90.00
_cell.angle_gamma   90.00
#
_symmetry.space_group_name_H-M   'P 1'
#
loop_
_entity.id
_entity.type
_entity.pdbx_description
1 polymer ?
#
loop_
_entity_poly.entity_id
_entity_poly.type
_entity_poly.pdbx_seq_one_letter_code
_entity_poly.pdbx_strand_id
1 'polypeptide(L)'
;MIDNLEEEKTKIDKKFKWYENPVLQANNSFQTITIKHSSLCTSLWNGLLIIVILPIILVAFILFLLLWILPGFGSFYEQYAEARDRKKYYPPTEEMKPWGPDNTLIHVVHIRAAESRLPPIVYVSGLGTSMYVVKPLLLKFVEYMNESIEIVSFDSPGYGASEPPTDWNTQNTATELALLRQVIENSRLRKPFIIFGASAGASLAQLYRLTYPEDVIGIILFDPTPSNVFEQGSPMATDFNRASSLYRKMARVASWGLMRPLVPLIRYCVPGEFGDIFRHLPRGHVALFMTKTVLLKTGNHFRYWHTIMDYVTKLQGDVTIHRHTPLLVVSALNWTKKRPHGGLTKEEMRQWWHDNQQPFVRSSDNAGFISRTDYTHTQCMLDMELAANATKAILTQIHIKSIQ
;
A
#
# COMPACT_ATOMS: atom_id res chain seq x y z
N MET A 1 26.49 6.08 43.06
CA MET A 1 25.59 5.11 42.40
C MET A 1 24.38 5.80 41.76
N ILE A 2 24.55 7.04 41.27
CA ILE A 2 23.54 7.79 40.50
C ILE A 2 24.16 8.36 39.20
N ASP A 3 25.49 8.48 39.11
CA ASP A 3 26.17 9.03 37.92
C ASP A 3 26.34 8.04 36.74
N ASN A 4 26.15 6.72 36.95
CA ASN A 4 26.28 5.72 35.89
C ASN A 4 25.00 5.49 35.05
N LEU A 5 23.86 6.07 35.44
CA LEU A 5 22.60 5.92 34.69
C LEU A 5 22.41 6.99 33.59
N GLU A 6 23.08 8.14 33.71
CA GLU A 6 23.07 9.17 32.65
C GLU A 6 24.05 8.87 31.53
N GLU A 7 25.21 8.27 31.82
CA GLU A 7 26.19 7.88 30.79
C GLU A 7 25.68 6.73 29.89
N GLU A 8 24.87 5.81 30.42
CA GLU A 8 24.24 4.74 29.63
C GLU A 8 23.06 5.26 28.78
N LYS A 9 22.26 6.20 29.29
CA LYS A 9 21.25 6.93 28.49
C LYS A 9 21.87 7.68 27.32
N THR A 10 23.02 8.31 27.54
CA THR A 10 23.71 9.11 26.51
C THR A 10 24.41 8.23 25.45
N LYS A 11 24.71 6.96 25.73
CA LYS A 11 25.19 5.98 24.74
C LYS A 11 24.07 5.38 23.90
N ILE A 12 22.85 5.26 24.44
CA ILE A 12 21.68 4.80 23.69
C ILE A 12 21.14 5.90 22.74
N ASP A 13 21.16 7.17 23.17
CA ASP A 13 20.75 8.31 22.34
C ASP A 13 21.73 8.67 21.20
N LYS A 14 22.95 8.12 21.21
CA LYS A 14 23.97 8.36 20.16
C LYS A 14 23.96 7.35 19.02
N LYS A 15 23.08 6.33 19.03
CA LYS A 15 22.94 5.37 17.92
C LYS A 15 21.87 5.73 16.88
N PHE A 16 21.10 6.80 17.09
CA PHE A 16 20.05 7.26 16.17
C PHE A 16 20.31 8.65 15.58
N LYS A 17 21.51 8.89 15.05
CA LYS A 17 21.83 10.10 14.27
C LYS A 17 22.22 9.74 12.83
N TRP A 18 21.23 9.33 12.04
CA TRP A 18 21.33 9.37 10.58
C TRP A 18 19.94 9.66 10.01
N TYR A 19 19.69 10.92 9.64
CA TYR A 19 18.95 11.36 8.44
C TYR A 19 18.76 12.89 8.47
N GLU A 20 19.87 13.63 8.52
CA GLU A 20 19.92 14.97 7.92
C GLU A 20 20.60 14.80 6.56
N ASN A 21 19.81 14.67 5.50
CA ASN A 21 20.30 14.90 4.15
C ASN A 21 19.72 16.26 3.72
N PRO A 22 20.55 17.26 3.38
CA PRO A 22 20.13 18.63 3.20
C PRO A 22 19.52 18.81 1.81
N VAL A 23 18.19 18.66 1.73
CA VAL A 23 17.41 19.26 0.65
C VAL A 23 16.42 20.18 1.34
N LEU A 24 16.59 21.49 1.12
CA LEU A 24 15.89 22.64 1.71
C LEU A 24 16.72 23.44 2.73
N GLN A 25 17.90 23.90 2.32
CA GLN A 25 18.31 25.26 2.69
C GLN A 25 17.96 26.18 1.53
N ALA A 26 17.02 27.10 1.77
CA ALA A 26 16.77 28.22 0.88
C ALA A 26 17.95 29.20 0.99
N ASN A 27 18.96 29.03 0.15
CA ASN A 27 19.96 30.07 -0.05
C ASN A 27 19.33 31.20 -0.87
N ASN A 28 18.84 32.20 -0.13
CA ASN A 28 18.58 33.53 -0.62
C ASN A 28 19.90 34.20 -0.99
N SER A 29 20.22 34.27 -2.29
CA SER A 29 21.01 35.35 -2.90
C SER A 29 21.05 35.17 -4.42
N PHE A 30 19.89 35.30 -5.07
CA PHE A 30 19.88 35.67 -6.48
C PHE A 30 20.08 37.18 -6.56
N GLN A 31 21.30 37.61 -6.92
CA GLN A 31 21.47 38.92 -7.53
C GLN A 31 20.73 38.90 -8.87
N THR A 32 19.60 39.62 -8.93
CA THR A 32 18.86 39.84 -10.15
C THR A 32 19.70 40.75 -11.06
N ILE A 33 20.36 40.16 -12.06
CA ILE A 33 20.89 40.92 -13.19
C ILE A 33 19.67 41.33 -14.01
N THR A 34 19.25 42.58 -13.87
CA THR A 34 18.13 43.16 -14.63
C THR A 34 18.59 43.43 -16.07
N ILE A 35 18.51 42.43 -16.93
CA ILE A 35 18.61 42.65 -18.38
C ILE A 35 17.26 43.20 -18.84
N LYS A 36 17.21 44.49 -19.21
CA LYS A 36 16.06 45.10 -19.90
C LYS A 36 15.92 44.44 -21.28
N HIS A 37 15.14 43.37 -21.37
CA HIS A 37 14.61 42.90 -22.65
C HIS A 37 13.37 43.71 -23.02
N SER A 38 13.31 44.21 -24.27
CA SER A 38 12.16 44.91 -24.81
C SER A 38 10.91 44.02 -24.75
N SER A 39 9.94 44.38 -23.90
CA SER A 39 8.72 43.60 -23.62
C SER A 39 7.82 43.34 -24.83
N LEU A 40 7.95 44.15 -25.89
CA LEU A 40 7.18 44.01 -27.13
C LEU A 40 7.57 42.76 -27.92
N CYS A 41 8.86 42.41 -27.96
CA CYS A 41 9.38 41.34 -28.80
C CYS A 41 9.07 39.94 -28.20
N THR A 42 9.15 39.79 -26.88
CA THR A 42 8.78 38.55 -26.16
C THR A 42 7.27 38.30 -26.14
N SER A 43 6.44 39.34 -26.10
CA SER A 43 4.98 39.23 -26.16
C SER A 43 4.49 38.77 -27.54
N LEU A 44 5.06 39.36 -28.60
CA LEU A 44 4.77 38.96 -29.99
C LEU A 44 5.28 37.54 -30.30
N TRP A 45 6.47 37.16 -29.82
CA TRP A 45 6.98 35.79 -29.98
C TRP A 45 6.12 34.76 -29.25
N ASN A 46 5.66 35.05 -28.03
CA ASN A 46 4.75 34.17 -27.28
C ASN A 46 3.36 34.08 -27.95
N GLY A 47 2.86 35.19 -28.51
CA GLY A 47 1.62 35.18 -29.29
C GLY A 47 1.74 34.36 -30.58
N LEU A 48 2.84 34.49 -31.32
CA LEU A 48 3.12 33.74 -32.54
C LEU A 48 3.31 32.24 -32.26
N LEU A 49 3.99 31.89 -31.16
CA LEU A 49 4.09 30.52 -30.62
C LEU A 49 2.71 29.93 -30.37
N ILE A 50 1.86 30.64 -29.64
CA ILE A 50 0.54 30.12 -29.29
C ILE A 50 -0.33 29.98 -30.55
N ILE A 51 -0.29 30.95 -31.46
CA ILE A 51 -1.13 30.92 -32.66
C ILE A 51 -0.67 29.87 -33.68
N VAL A 52 0.63 29.58 -33.78
CA VAL A 52 1.17 28.64 -34.77
C VAL A 52 1.42 27.25 -34.19
N ILE A 53 2.05 27.16 -33.01
CA ILE A 53 2.42 25.87 -32.41
C ILE A 53 1.23 25.17 -31.76
N LEU A 54 0.31 25.90 -31.12
CA LEU A 54 -0.84 25.26 -30.46
C LEU A 54 -1.74 24.53 -31.47
N PRO A 55 -2.09 25.08 -32.65
CA PRO A 55 -2.82 24.33 -33.66
C PRO A 55 -2.04 23.14 -34.22
N ILE A 56 -0.72 23.25 -34.39
CA ILE A 56 0.12 22.13 -34.84
C ILE A 56 0.11 21.00 -33.80
N ILE A 57 0.26 21.32 -32.51
CA ILE A 57 0.15 20.36 -31.41
C ILE A 57 -1.25 19.75 -31.39
N LEU A 58 -2.30 20.55 -31.57
CA LEU A 58 -3.68 20.08 -31.59
C LEU A 58 -3.93 19.13 -32.77
N VAL A 59 -3.48 19.47 -33.97
CA VAL A 59 -3.58 18.62 -35.16
C VAL A 59 -2.76 17.35 -34.98
N ALA A 60 -1.53 17.43 -34.46
CA ALA A 60 -0.73 16.25 -34.15
C ALA A 60 -1.38 15.36 -33.09
N PHE A 61 -2.04 15.94 -32.08
CA PHE A 61 -2.78 15.22 -31.06
C PHE A 61 -4.05 14.57 -31.63
N ILE A 62 -4.79 15.25 -32.50
CA ILE A 62 -5.94 14.70 -33.21
C ILE A 62 -5.50 13.57 -34.13
N LEU A 63 -4.42 13.73 -34.89
CA LEU A 63 -3.85 12.68 -35.73
C LEU A 63 -3.36 11.50 -34.90
N PHE A 64 -2.69 11.75 -33.76
CA PHE A 64 -2.32 10.72 -32.80
C PHE A 64 -3.56 9.97 -32.32
N LEU A 65 -4.61 10.66 -31.88
CA LEU A 65 -5.86 10.02 -31.44
C LEU A 65 -6.51 9.23 -32.57
N LEU A 66 -6.60 9.78 -33.79
CA LEU A 66 -7.16 9.08 -34.94
C LEU A 66 -6.36 7.81 -35.28
N LEU A 67 -5.03 7.88 -35.26
CA LEU A 67 -4.15 6.72 -35.46
C LEU A 67 -4.19 5.72 -34.31
N TRP A 68 -4.40 6.19 -33.07
CA TRP A 68 -4.53 5.35 -31.88
C TRP A 68 -5.90 4.66 -31.80
N ILE A 69 -6.93 5.31 -32.38
CA ILE A 69 -8.32 4.86 -32.45
C ILE A 69 -8.58 4.02 -33.71
N LEU A 70 -7.70 4.04 -34.74
CA LEU A 70 -7.73 3.04 -35.82
C LEU A 70 -7.87 1.65 -35.18
N PRO A 71 -8.89 0.87 -35.61
CA PRO A 71 -9.58 -0.04 -34.71
C PRO A 71 -8.63 -1.12 -34.18
N GLY A 72 -8.29 -0.98 -32.90
CA GLY A 72 -7.55 -1.97 -32.14
C GLY A 72 -6.07 -1.67 -31.90
N PHE A 73 -5.44 -0.65 -32.51
CA PHE A 73 -4.01 -0.41 -32.31
C PHE A 73 -3.66 -0.16 -30.84
N GLY A 74 -4.36 0.74 -30.16
CA GLY A 74 -4.10 1.03 -28.74
C GLY A 74 -4.31 -0.20 -27.83
N SER A 75 -5.33 -1.01 -28.10
CA SER A 75 -5.58 -2.23 -27.33
C SER A 75 -4.54 -3.32 -27.60
N PHE A 76 -4.11 -3.48 -28.85
CA PHE A 76 -3.01 -4.36 -29.22
C PHE A 76 -1.70 -3.90 -28.59
N TYR A 77 -1.41 -2.60 -28.62
CA TYR A 77 -0.25 -2.01 -27.97
C TYR A 77 -0.28 -2.26 -26.45
N GLU A 78 -1.43 -2.12 -25.79
CA GLU A 78 -1.57 -2.46 -24.37
C GLU A 78 -1.22 -3.93 -24.10
N GLN A 79 -1.82 -4.85 -24.85
CA GLN A 79 -1.57 -6.29 -24.69
C GLN A 79 -0.09 -6.64 -24.91
N TYR A 80 0.51 -6.09 -25.96
CA TYR A 80 1.93 -6.28 -26.25
C TYR A 80 2.83 -5.67 -25.16
N ALA A 81 2.57 -4.43 -24.76
CA ALA A 81 3.36 -3.72 -23.74
C ALA A 81 3.22 -4.39 -22.37
N GLU A 82 2.01 -4.82 -22.00
CA GLU A 82 1.76 -5.59 -20.79
C GLU A 82 2.51 -6.92 -20.83
N ALA A 83 2.42 -7.70 -21.91
CA ALA A 83 3.14 -8.96 -22.04
C ALA A 83 4.66 -8.77 -21.96
N ARG A 84 5.20 -7.73 -22.60
CA ARG A 84 6.62 -7.37 -22.51
C ARG A 84 7.03 -6.99 -21.08
N ASP A 85 6.25 -6.12 -20.43
CA ASP A 85 6.53 -5.67 -19.07
C ASP A 85 6.40 -6.83 -18.09
N ARG A 86 5.33 -7.62 -18.18
CA ARG A 86 5.15 -8.86 -17.40
C ARG A 86 6.28 -9.82 -17.62
N LYS A 87 6.77 -10.04 -18.85
CA LYS A 87 7.93 -10.92 -19.09
C LYS A 87 9.20 -10.39 -18.43
N LYS A 88 9.40 -9.08 -18.39
CA LYS A 88 10.57 -8.44 -17.79
C LYS A 88 10.53 -8.47 -16.26
N TYR A 89 9.35 -8.31 -15.68
CA TYR A 89 9.14 -8.26 -14.23
C TYR A 89 8.43 -9.51 -13.70
N TYR A 90 8.39 -10.59 -14.49
CA TYR A 90 7.67 -11.80 -14.12
C TYR A 90 8.34 -12.37 -12.88
N PRO A 91 7.57 -12.76 -11.87
CA PRO A 91 8.16 -13.43 -10.73
C PRO A 91 8.74 -14.78 -11.17
N PRO A 92 9.67 -15.34 -10.38
CA PRO A 92 10.14 -16.70 -10.59
C PRO A 92 8.97 -17.70 -10.71
N THR A 93 9.10 -18.73 -11.54
CA THR A 93 7.99 -19.67 -11.83
C THR A 93 7.52 -20.40 -10.56
N GLU A 94 8.44 -20.63 -9.63
CA GLU A 94 8.17 -21.19 -8.32
C GLU A 94 7.31 -20.28 -7.42
N GLU A 95 7.18 -18.99 -7.71
CA GLU A 95 6.30 -18.06 -6.98
C GLU A 95 4.89 -18.02 -7.61
N MET A 96 4.70 -18.55 -8.81
CA MET A 96 3.38 -18.66 -9.44
C MET A 96 2.72 -19.98 -9.09
N LYS A 97 1.66 -19.92 -8.29
CA LYS A 97 0.98 -21.09 -7.71
C LYS A 97 -0.45 -21.22 -8.20
N PRO A 98 -0.91 -22.40 -8.67
CA PRO A 98 -2.31 -22.63 -9.04
C PRO A 98 -3.18 -22.81 -7.79
N TRP A 99 -3.20 -21.80 -6.91
CA TRP A 99 -3.87 -21.82 -5.62
C TRP A 99 -5.08 -20.89 -5.58
N GLY A 100 -5.46 -20.30 -6.72
CA GLY A 100 -6.71 -19.57 -6.83
C GLY A 100 -7.89 -20.48 -7.18
N PRO A 101 -9.12 -19.94 -7.19
CA PRO A 101 -10.28 -20.62 -7.75
C PRO A 101 -9.99 -21.09 -9.18
N ASP A 102 -10.50 -22.26 -9.57
CA ASP A 102 -10.32 -22.84 -10.91
C ASP A 102 -8.85 -22.97 -11.35
N ASN A 103 -7.94 -23.21 -10.41
CA ASN A 103 -6.49 -23.27 -10.62
C ASN A 103 -5.86 -21.97 -11.17
N THR A 104 -6.53 -20.83 -10.97
CA THR A 104 -5.98 -19.50 -11.28
C THR A 104 -4.61 -19.33 -10.64
N LEU A 105 -3.63 -18.84 -11.40
CA LEU A 105 -2.28 -18.63 -10.92
C LEU A 105 -2.20 -17.41 -9.99
N ILE A 106 -1.75 -17.65 -8.77
CA ILE A 106 -1.55 -16.67 -7.72
C ILE A 106 -0.05 -16.50 -7.51
N HIS A 107 0.40 -15.26 -7.53
CA HIS A 107 1.76 -14.91 -7.17
C HIS A 107 1.90 -14.92 -5.64
N VAL A 108 2.68 -15.87 -5.15
CA VAL A 108 2.96 -16.11 -3.73
C VAL A 108 4.45 -15.94 -3.48
N VAL A 109 4.79 -15.01 -2.60
CA VAL A 109 6.16 -14.80 -2.12
C VAL A 109 6.30 -15.54 -0.80
N HIS A 110 7.19 -16.53 -0.78
CA HIS A 110 7.52 -17.30 0.42
C HIS A 110 9.00 -17.15 0.75
N ILE A 111 9.30 -16.27 1.71
CA ILE A 111 10.64 -16.14 2.28
C ILE A 111 10.81 -17.29 3.27
N ARG A 112 11.52 -18.34 2.86
CA ARG A 112 11.75 -19.55 3.65
C ARG A 112 12.86 -19.31 4.68
N ALA A 113 12.64 -19.80 5.90
CA ALA A 113 13.64 -19.83 6.96
C ALA A 113 13.42 -21.10 7.78
N ALA A 114 13.88 -22.25 7.27
CA ALA A 114 13.61 -23.57 7.86
C ALA A 114 14.20 -23.72 9.27
N GLU A 115 15.25 -22.98 9.56
CA GLU A 115 15.93 -22.89 10.84
C GLU A 115 15.27 -21.90 11.83
N SER A 116 14.28 -21.12 11.39
CA SER A 116 13.59 -20.14 12.22
C SER A 116 12.89 -20.81 13.40
N ARG A 117 13.20 -20.33 14.60
CA ARG A 117 12.47 -20.69 15.84
C ARG A 117 11.28 -19.75 16.08
N LEU A 118 11.25 -18.59 15.43
CA LEU A 118 10.17 -17.63 15.53
C LEU A 118 8.91 -18.15 14.80
N PRO A 119 7.69 -17.86 15.32
CA PRO A 119 6.46 -18.08 14.58
C PRO A 119 6.54 -17.44 13.18
N PRO A 120 6.10 -18.12 12.12
CA PRO A 120 6.05 -17.53 10.78
C PRO A 120 5.17 -16.28 10.75
N ILE A 121 5.34 -15.45 9.71
CA ILE A 121 4.49 -14.29 9.45
C ILE A 121 3.69 -14.52 8.17
N VAL A 122 2.38 -14.28 8.26
CA VAL A 122 1.52 -14.08 7.09
C VAL A 122 1.31 -12.59 6.89
N TYR A 123 1.87 -12.03 5.82
CA TYR A 123 1.74 -10.61 5.49
C TYR A 123 0.61 -10.39 4.49
N VAL A 124 -0.37 -9.57 4.87
CA VAL A 124 -1.54 -9.20 4.07
C VAL A 124 -1.41 -7.74 3.62
N SER A 125 -1.22 -7.57 2.31
CA SER A 125 -0.93 -6.27 1.71
C SER A 125 -2.16 -5.35 1.61
N GLY A 126 -1.90 -4.04 1.54
CA GLY A 126 -2.92 -3.01 1.39
C GLY A 126 -3.49 -2.87 -0.03
N LEU A 127 -4.44 -1.95 -0.18
CA LEU A 127 -5.12 -1.66 -1.43
C LEU A 127 -4.12 -1.19 -2.51
N GLY A 128 -4.26 -1.72 -3.72
CA GLY A 128 -3.48 -1.28 -4.88
C GLY A 128 -2.00 -1.59 -4.80
N THR A 129 -1.57 -2.45 -3.86
CA THR A 129 -0.18 -2.88 -3.72
C THR A 129 0.07 -4.17 -4.51
N SER A 130 1.35 -4.46 -4.76
CA SER A 130 1.76 -5.74 -5.32
C SER A 130 3.09 -6.20 -4.75
N MET A 131 3.35 -7.49 -4.85
CA MET A 131 4.60 -8.13 -4.46
C MET A 131 5.82 -7.57 -5.20
N TYR A 132 5.64 -6.93 -6.36
CA TYR A 132 6.73 -6.19 -7.01
C TYR A 132 7.33 -5.08 -6.14
N VAL A 133 6.51 -4.48 -5.26
CA VAL A 133 6.94 -3.45 -4.30
C VAL A 133 7.12 -4.06 -2.92
N VAL A 134 6.24 -4.97 -2.51
CA VAL A 134 6.24 -5.52 -1.14
C VAL A 134 7.39 -6.49 -0.91
N LYS A 135 7.77 -7.35 -1.87
CA LYS A 135 8.85 -8.32 -1.68
C LYS A 135 10.19 -7.66 -1.27
N PRO A 136 10.67 -6.59 -1.94
CA PRO A 136 11.84 -5.84 -1.47
C PRO A 136 11.70 -5.27 -0.05
N LEU A 137 10.50 -4.85 0.35
CA LEU A 137 10.23 -4.36 1.70
C LEU A 137 10.31 -5.51 2.72
N LEU A 138 9.72 -6.67 2.42
CA LEU A 138 9.81 -7.84 3.29
C LEU A 138 11.25 -8.35 3.46
N LEU A 139 12.09 -8.26 2.43
CA LEU A 139 13.51 -8.59 2.56
C LEU A 139 14.24 -7.62 3.52
N LYS A 140 13.98 -6.31 3.41
CA LYS A 140 14.49 -5.33 4.40
C LYS A 140 13.96 -5.59 5.80
N PHE A 141 12.70 -5.96 5.92
CA PHE A 141 12.11 -6.34 7.21
C PHE A 141 12.88 -7.51 7.85
N VAL A 142 13.23 -8.54 7.08
CA VAL A 142 14.05 -9.67 7.57
C VAL A 142 15.44 -9.18 8.03
N GLU A 143 16.07 -8.26 7.29
CA GLU A 143 17.34 -7.65 7.71
C GLU A 143 17.20 -6.91 9.05
N TYR A 144 16.14 -6.10 9.24
CA TYR A 144 15.88 -5.39 10.49
C TYR A 144 15.46 -6.31 11.65
N MET A 145 14.83 -7.45 11.35
CA MET A 145 14.55 -8.46 12.37
C MET A 145 15.85 -8.96 13.00
N ASN A 146 16.94 -9.04 12.22
CA ASN A 146 18.24 -9.55 12.66
C ASN A 146 18.15 -10.98 13.24
N GLU A 147 17.14 -11.73 12.80
CA GLU A 147 16.86 -13.12 13.13
C GLU A 147 16.18 -13.78 11.92
N SER A 148 16.42 -15.07 11.71
CA SER A 148 15.74 -15.85 10.69
C SER A 148 14.24 -15.90 10.98
N ILE A 149 13.40 -15.52 10.02
CA ILE A 149 11.95 -15.54 10.13
C ILE A 149 11.31 -15.96 8.80
N GLU A 150 10.37 -16.89 8.87
CA GLU A 150 9.63 -17.35 7.69
C GLU A 150 8.46 -16.41 7.41
N ILE A 151 8.30 -15.96 6.15
CA ILE A 151 7.23 -15.04 5.76
C ILE A 151 6.54 -15.54 4.50
N VAL A 152 5.21 -15.50 4.51
CA VAL A 152 4.37 -15.73 3.33
C VAL A 152 3.53 -14.49 3.04
N SER A 153 3.50 -14.09 1.78
CA SER A 153 2.59 -13.08 1.26
C SER A 153 2.19 -13.43 -0.16
N PHE A 154 1.18 -12.74 -0.69
CA PHE A 154 0.65 -13.00 -2.03
C PHE A 154 0.02 -11.76 -2.64
N ASP A 155 -0.10 -11.75 -3.96
CA ASP A 155 -0.95 -10.82 -4.70
C ASP A 155 -2.38 -11.37 -4.77
N SER A 156 -3.40 -10.63 -4.32
CA SER A 156 -4.80 -10.99 -4.60
C SER A 156 -5.07 -11.06 -6.11
N PRO A 157 -6.09 -11.81 -6.58
CA PRO A 157 -6.37 -11.97 -8.01
C PRO A 157 -6.63 -10.61 -8.67
N GLY A 158 -5.91 -10.35 -9.76
CA GLY A 158 -5.91 -9.06 -10.45
C GLY A 158 -4.90 -8.02 -9.93
N TYR A 159 -4.09 -8.34 -8.92
CA TYR A 159 -2.91 -7.55 -8.55
C TYR A 159 -1.61 -8.20 -8.98
N GLY A 160 -0.59 -7.35 -9.18
CA GLY A 160 0.77 -7.77 -9.46
C GLY A 160 0.86 -8.81 -10.57
N ALA A 161 1.38 -9.99 -10.24
CA ALA A 161 1.51 -11.11 -11.18
C ALA A 161 0.36 -12.12 -11.11
N SER A 162 -0.50 -12.06 -10.09
CA SER A 162 -1.68 -12.94 -10.00
C SER A 162 -2.64 -12.71 -11.15
N GLU A 163 -3.15 -13.81 -11.69
CA GLU A 163 -4.16 -13.78 -12.74
C GLU A 163 -5.44 -13.08 -12.23
N PRO A 164 -6.14 -12.33 -13.10
CA PRO A 164 -7.45 -11.78 -12.76
C PRO A 164 -8.50 -12.90 -12.64
N PRO A 165 -9.58 -12.67 -11.88
CA PRO A 165 -10.71 -13.58 -11.90
C PRO A 165 -11.36 -13.61 -13.29
N THR A 166 -11.95 -14.74 -13.65
CA THR A 166 -12.77 -14.88 -14.86
C THR A 166 -14.01 -13.97 -14.81
N ASP A 167 -14.63 -13.85 -13.63
CA ASP A 167 -15.70 -12.88 -13.34
C ASP A 167 -15.37 -12.04 -12.10
N TRP A 168 -15.25 -10.72 -12.30
CA TRP A 168 -14.98 -9.75 -11.24
C TRP A 168 -16.08 -9.66 -10.18
N ASN A 169 -17.30 -10.13 -10.44
CA ASN A 169 -18.38 -10.14 -9.45
C ASN A 169 -18.24 -11.27 -8.42
N THR A 170 -17.42 -12.28 -8.72
CA THR A 170 -17.10 -13.34 -7.75
C THR A 170 -16.23 -12.84 -6.61
N GLN A 171 -15.49 -11.74 -6.82
CA GLN A 171 -14.64 -11.15 -5.78
C GLN A 171 -15.47 -10.48 -4.69
N ASN A 172 -15.48 -11.11 -3.53
CA ASN A 172 -16.12 -10.64 -2.31
C ASN A 172 -15.34 -11.08 -1.07
N THR A 173 -15.80 -10.66 0.10
CA THR A 173 -15.20 -10.98 1.40
C THR A 173 -14.93 -12.48 1.59
N ALA A 174 -15.89 -13.35 1.25
CA ALA A 174 -15.74 -14.78 1.45
C ALA A 174 -14.65 -15.36 0.54
N THR A 175 -14.59 -14.92 -0.72
CA THR A 175 -13.54 -15.38 -1.66
C THR A 175 -12.14 -14.88 -1.29
N GLU A 176 -11.98 -13.66 -0.78
CA GLU A 176 -10.68 -13.15 -0.32
C GLU A 176 -10.21 -13.91 0.94
N LEU A 177 -11.13 -14.17 1.87
CA LEU A 177 -10.82 -14.96 3.07
C LEU A 177 -10.48 -16.42 2.73
N ALA A 178 -11.25 -17.04 1.82
CA ALA A 178 -10.99 -18.39 1.35
C ALA A 178 -9.63 -18.49 0.65
N LEU A 179 -9.29 -17.52 -0.19
CA LEU A 179 -7.99 -17.47 -0.84
C LEU A 179 -6.85 -17.30 0.16
N LEU A 180 -6.98 -16.38 1.13
CA LEU A 180 -5.97 -16.20 2.19
C LEU A 180 -5.74 -17.52 2.93
N ARG A 181 -6.82 -18.22 3.31
CA ARG A 181 -6.71 -19.55 3.93
C ARG A 181 -6.02 -20.55 3.02
N GLN A 182 -6.39 -20.61 1.74
CA GLN A 182 -5.79 -21.53 0.78
C GLN A 182 -4.29 -21.27 0.61
N VAL A 183 -3.86 -20.01 0.54
CA VAL A 183 -2.43 -19.64 0.51
C VAL A 183 -1.71 -20.12 1.77
N ILE A 184 -2.30 -19.92 2.94
CA ILE A 184 -1.70 -20.35 4.22
C ILE A 184 -1.54 -21.87 4.29
N GLU A 185 -2.61 -22.62 4.00
CA GLU A 185 -2.60 -24.09 4.06
C GLU A 185 -1.62 -24.68 3.04
N ASN A 186 -1.63 -24.19 1.81
CA ASN A 186 -0.76 -24.71 0.74
C ASN A 186 0.71 -24.31 0.93
N SER A 187 0.99 -23.21 1.63
CA SER A 187 2.35 -22.81 2.00
C SER A 187 2.97 -23.73 3.04
N ARG A 188 2.15 -24.55 3.73
CA ARG A 188 2.54 -25.46 4.81
C ARG A 188 3.25 -24.73 5.94
N LEU A 189 2.74 -23.55 6.30
CA LEU A 189 3.28 -22.77 7.41
C LEU A 189 3.09 -23.52 8.73
N ARG A 190 4.09 -23.41 9.60
CA ARG A 190 3.96 -23.85 10.98
C ARG A 190 2.91 -22.98 11.69
N LYS A 191 1.90 -23.63 12.25
CA LYS A 191 0.90 -22.99 13.12
C LYS A 191 1.31 -23.14 14.60
N PRO A 192 0.93 -22.18 15.46
CA PRO A 192 0.32 -20.90 15.11
C PRO A 192 1.35 -19.89 14.58
N PHE A 193 0.89 -18.90 13.80
CA PHE A 193 1.72 -17.87 13.16
C PHE A 193 1.30 -16.45 13.57
N ILE A 194 2.09 -15.44 13.23
CA ILE A 194 1.72 -14.03 13.37
C ILE A 194 1.08 -13.57 12.06
N ILE A 195 -0.06 -12.88 12.13
CA ILE A 195 -0.64 -12.23 10.96
C ILE A 195 -0.34 -10.73 10.98
N PHE A 196 0.25 -10.23 9.90
CA PHE A 196 0.61 -8.83 9.72
C PHE A 196 -0.28 -8.23 8.64
N GLY A 197 -1.14 -7.29 8.98
CA GLY A 197 -2.01 -6.61 8.03
C GLY A 197 -1.61 -5.15 7.84
N ALA A 198 -1.37 -4.74 6.60
CA ALA A 198 -0.99 -3.37 6.26
C ALA A 198 -2.16 -2.61 5.59
N SER A 199 -2.46 -1.40 6.08
CA SER A 199 -3.46 -0.50 5.53
C SER A 199 -4.81 -1.22 5.34
N ALA A 200 -5.24 -1.38 4.08
CA ALA A 200 -6.44 -2.09 3.74
C ALA A 200 -6.40 -3.60 4.13
N GLY A 201 -5.23 -4.23 4.04
CA GLY A 201 -5.03 -5.65 4.34
C GLY A 201 -5.28 -6.00 5.81
N ALA A 202 -5.24 -5.01 6.70
CA ALA A 202 -5.54 -5.16 8.13
C ALA A 202 -6.94 -5.69 8.42
N SER A 203 -7.93 -5.33 7.59
CA SER A 203 -9.31 -5.77 7.76
C SER A 203 -9.46 -7.25 7.43
N LEU A 204 -8.79 -7.72 6.36
CA LEU A 204 -8.77 -9.13 6.02
C LEU A 204 -7.95 -9.95 7.03
N ALA A 205 -6.83 -9.41 7.52
CA ALA A 205 -6.03 -10.03 8.57
C ALA A 205 -6.84 -10.23 9.87
N GLN A 206 -7.62 -9.22 10.27
CA GLN A 206 -8.51 -9.35 11.43
C GLN A 206 -9.66 -10.31 11.18
N LEU A 207 -10.28 -10.26 10.00
CA LEU A 207 -11.32 -11.23 9.65
C LEU A 207 -10.79 -12.67 9.73
N TYR A 208 -9.58 -12.92 9.22
CA TYR A 208 -8.93 -14.21 9.34
C TYR A 208 -8.72 -14.60 10.80
N ARG A 209 -8.16 -13.70 11.62
CA ARG A 209 -7.93 -13.95 13.04
C ARG A 209 -9.20 -14.36 13.77
N LEU A 210 -10.29 -13.63 13.54
CA LEU A 210 -11.57 -13.85 14.21
C LEU A 210 -12.27 -15.13 13.71
N THR A 211 -12.00 -15.54 12.47
CA THR A 211 -12.56 -16.76 11.88
C THR A 211 -11.76 -18.02 12.25
N TYR A 212 -10.43 -17.89 12.38
CA TYR A 212 -9.49 -18.98 12.66
C TYR A 212 -8.59 -18.64 13.87
N PRO A 213 -9.16 -18.55 15.09
CA PRO A 213 -8.44 -18.10 16.27
C PRO A 213 -7.37 -19.08 16.79
N GLU A 214 -7.32 -20.32 16.30
CA GLU A 214 -6.26 -21.27 16.67
C GLU A 214 -5.01 -21.14 15.78
N ASP A 215 -5.16 -20.55 14.60
CA ASP A 215 -4.07 -20.43 13.63
C ASP A 215 -3.09 -19.30 13.97
N VAL A 216 -3.54 -18.31 14.75
CA VAL A 216 -2.81 -17.04 14.94
C VAL A 216 -2.41 -16.86 16.41
N ILE A 217 -1.14 -16.58 16.67
CA ILE A 217 -0.62 -16.34 18.04
C ILE A 217 -0.32 -14.86 18.31
N GLY A 218 -0.33 -14.02 17.26
CA GLY A 218 -0.14 -12.59 17.37
C GLY A 218 -0.60 -11.86 16.12
N ILE A 219 -0.97 -10.59 16.26
CA ILE A 219 -1.44 -9.79 15.14
C ILE A 219 -0.83 -8.39 15.17
N ILE A 220 -0.39 -7.92 14.01
CA ILE A 220 0.22 -6.61 13.84
C ILE A 220 -0.56 -5.88 12.75
N LEU A 221 -1.09 -4.70 13.07
CA LEU A 221 -1.88 -3.88 12.16
C LEU A 221 -1.17 -2.57 11.90
N PHE A 222 -0.69 -2.37 10.67
CA PHE A 222 -0.02 -1.16 10.25
C PHE A 222 -1.00 -0.20 9.59
N ASP A 223 -1.19 0.94 10.23
CA ASP A 223 -2.11 2.02 9.94
C ASP A 223 -3.42 1.54 9.30
N PRO A 224 -4.15 0.64 10.00
CA PRO A 224 -5.28 -0.06 9.42
C PRO A 224 -6.36 0.95 9.03
N THR A 225 -6.99 0.70 7.88
CA THR A 225 -8.05 1.58 7.37
C THR A 225 -9.35 1.32 8.16
N PRO A 226 -9.95 2.32 8.83
CA PRO A 226 -11.20 2.11 9.57
C PRO A 226 -12.40 1.78 8.67
N SER A 227 -13.47 1.25 9.26
CA SER A 227 -14.70 0.86 8.53
C SER A 227 -15.45 2.06 7.97
N ASN A 228 -15.48 3.13 8.75
CA ASN A 228 -16.27 4.31 8.49
C ASN A 228 -15.61 5.30 7.52
N VAL A 229 -14.45 4.99 6.92
CA VAL A 229 -13.81 5.91 5.94
C VAL A 229 -14.69 6.19 4.72
N PHE A 230 -15.72 5.37 4.47
CA PHE A 230 -16.69 5.52 3.39
C PHE A 230 -18.09 5.92 3.87
N GLU A 231 -18.33 5.91 5.19
CA GLU A 231 -19.66 6.21 5.76
C GLU A 231 -20.03 7.67 5.55
N GLN A 232 -21.32 7.93 5.40
CA GLN A 232 -21.82 9.30 5.29
C GLN A 232 -21.47 10.09 6.55
N GLY A 233 -20.85 11.26 6.38
CA GLY A 233 -20.36 12.09 7.48
C GLY A 233 -18.89 11.87 7.84
N SER A 234 -18.24 10.83 7.30
CA SER A 234 -16.79 10.69 7.40
C SER A 234 -16.07 11.78 6.62
N PRO A 235 -15.01 12.40 7.18
CA PRO A 235 -14.20 13.37 6.46
C PRO A 235 -13.56 12.78 5.20
N MET A 236 -13.38 11.45 5.15
CA MET A 236 -12.70 10.76 4.06
C MET A 236 -13.63 10.24 2.95
N ALA A 237 -14.94 10.12 3.22
CA ALA A 237 -15.86 9.44 2.33
C ALA A 237 -15.87 10.02 0.92
N THR A 238 -15.85 11.35 0.80
CA THR A 238 -15.85 12.02 -0.52
C THR A 238 -14.60 11.67 -1.32
N ASP A 239 -13.42 11.70 -0.69
CA ASP A 239 -12.15 11.49 -1.39
C ASP A 239 -11.95 10.02 -1.75
N PHE A 240 -12.34 9.10 -0.87
CA PHE A 240 -12.35 7.66 -1.17
C PHE A 240 -13.35 7.28 -2.26
N ASN A 241 -14.56 7.85 -2.25
CA ASN A 241 -15.54 7.63 -3.30
C ASN A 241 -15.07 8.19 -4.66
N ARG A 242 -14.42 9.36 -4.65
CA ARG A 242 -13.79 9.94 -5.86
C ARG A 242 -12.66 9.05 -6.36
N ALA A 243 -11.78 8.56 -5.49
CA ALA A 243 -10.70 7.65 -5.86
C ALA A 243 -11.25 6.36 -6.49
N SER A 244 -12.24 5.73 -5.83
CA SER A 244 -12.93 4.53 -6.33
C SER A 244 -13.51 4.74 -7.74
N SER A 245 -14.20 5.86 -7.96
CA SER A 245 -14.75 6.24 -9.27
C SER A 245 -13.65 6.50 -10.31
N LEU A 246 -12.57 7.17 -9.91
CA LEU A 246 -11.43 7.48 -10.77
C LEU A 246 -10.75 6.19 -11.25
N TYR A 247 -10.46 5.24 -10.36
CA TYR A 247 -9.84 3.96 -10.73
C TYR A 247 -10.67 3.20 -11.77
N ARG A 248 -12.01 3.14 -11.62
CA ARG A 248 -12.89 2.50 -12.62
C ARG A 248 -12.87 3.22 -13.97
N LYS A 249 -12.79 4.55 -13.99
CA LYS A 249 -12.67 5.33 -15.24
C LYS A 249 -11.31 5.10 -15.89
N MET A 250 -10.23 5.17 -15.11
CA MET A 250 -8.87 4.90 -15.59
C MET A 250 -8.75 3.49 -16.14
N ALA A 251 -9.38 2.49 -15.54
CA ALA A 251 -9.40 1.13 -16.06
C ALA A 251 -10.00 1.03 -17.47
N ARG A 252 -11.08 1.78 -17.76
CA ARG A 252 -11.65 1.85 -19.11
C ARG A 252 -10.65 2.47 -20.08
N VAL A 253 -9.99 3.56 -19.69
CA VAL A 253 -8.96 4.21 -20.51
C VAL A 253 -7.76 3.30 -20.76
N ALA A 254 -7.34 2.53 -19.74
CA ALA A 254 -6.25 1.56 -19.82
C ALA A 254 -6.52 0.45 -20.85
N SER A 255 -7.79 0.05 -21.03
CA SER A 255 -8.16 -0.97 -22.02
C SER A 255 -7.87 -0.59 -23.48
N TRP A 256 -7.67 0.71 -23.74
CA TRP A 256 -7.28 1.27 -25.03
C TRP A 256 -5.77 1.60 -25.11
N GLY A 257 -4.97 1.17 -24.14
CA GLY A 257 -3.52 1.43 -24.09
C GLY A 257 -3.12 2.89 -23.89
N LEU A 258 -4.09 3.78 -23.65
CA LEU A 258 -3.85 5.22 -23.47
C LEU A 258 -3.09 5.55 -22.19
N MET A 259 -3.07 4.64 -21.21
CA MET A 259 -2.31 4.82 -19.97
C MET A 259 -0.80 4.68 -20.18
N ARG A 260 -0.36 3.85 -21.13
CA ARG A 260 1.06 3.56 -21.40
C ARG A 260 1.88 4.79 -21.79
N PRO A 261 1.49 5.60 -22.80
CA PRO A 261 2.24 6.80 -23.14
C PRO A 261 2.22 7.86 -22.02
N LEU A 262 1.25 7.80 -21.11
CA LEU A 262 1.15 8.71 -19.97
C LEU A 262 2.04 8.29 -18.79
N VAL A 263 2.59 7.06 -18.76
CA VAL A 263 3.42 6.57 -17.65
C VAL A 263 4.57 7.51 -17.28
N PRO A 264 5.36 8.10 -18.22
CA PRO A 264 6.39 9.06 -17.87
C PRO A 264 5.81 10.29 -17.14
N LEU A 265 4.70 10.83 -17.63
CA LEU A 265 4.03 11.97 -17.01
C LEU A 265 3.48 11.61 -15.63
N ILE A 266 2.78 10.47 -15.52
CA ILE A 266 2.24 9.95 -14.26
C ILE A 266 3.36 9.77 -13.23
N ARG A 267 4.52 9.26 -13.65
CA ARG A 267 5.66 9.05 -12.77
C ARG A 267 6.22 10.35 -12.19
N TYR A 268 6.25 11.45 -12.94
CA TYR A 268 6.89 12.69 -12.50
C TYR A 268 5.91 13.77 -12.01
N CYS A 269 4.67 13.77 -12.51
CA CYS A 269 3.72 14.85 -12.31
C CYS A 269 2.57 14.50 -11.36
N VAL A 270 2.41 13.24 -10.94
CA VAL A 270 1.48 12.93 -9.85
C VAL A 270 2.01 13.58 -8.57
N PRO A 271 1.25 14.48 -7.93
CA PRO A 271 1.66 15.11 -6.69
C PRO A 271 1.41 14.18 -5.48
N GLY A 272 2.03 14.53 -4.36
CA GLY A 272 1.85 13.80 -3.11
C GLY A 272 2.59 12.46 -3.06
N GLU A 273 2.23 11.65 -2.07
CA GLU A 273 3.00 10.46 -1.69
C GLU A 273 2.95 9.35 -2.73
N PHE A 274 1.84 9.20 -3.47
CA PHE A 274 1.79 8.32 -4.63
C PHE A 274 2.80 8.71 -5.71
N GLY A 275 2.99 10.01 -5.93
CA GLY A 275 4.03 10.53 -6.82
C GLY A 275 5.44 10.25 -6.30
N ASP A 276 5.65 10.37 -4.98
CA ASP A 276 6.91 9.99 -4.34
C ASP A 276 7.24 8.52 -4.60
N ILE A 277 6.29 7.59 -4.41
CA ILE A 277 6.48 6.17 -4.73
C ILE A 277 6.84 5.98 -6.20
N PHE A 278 6.03 6.52 -7.12
CA PHE A 278 6.24 6.31 -8.56
C PHE A 278 7.59 6.81 -9.06
N ARG A 279 8.11 7.91 -8.50
CA ARG A 279 9.45 8.42 -8.84
C ARG A 279 10.56 7.42 -8.56
N HIS A 280 10.43 6.60 -7.52
CA HIS A 280 11.43 5.61 -7.11
C HIS A 280 11.22 4.23 -7.76
N LEU A 281 10.03 3.95 -8.30
CA LEU A 281 9.77 2.68 -8.98
C LEU A 281 10.34 2.66 -10.42
N PRO A 282 10.78 1.49 -10.92
CA PRO A 282 11.10 1.34 -12.34
C PRO A 282 9.91 1.68 -13.21
N ARG A 283 10.14 2.25 -14.41
CA ARG A 283 9.04 2.70 -15.30
C ARG A 283 8.03 1.60 -15.60
N GLY A 284 8.49 0.37 -15.76
CA GLY A 284 7.61 -0.76 -16.04
C GLY A 284 6.74 -1.19 -14.85
N HIS A 285 7.18 -0.96 -13.60
CA HIS A 285 6.33 -1.19 -12.43
C HIS A 285 5.17 -0.20 -12.43
N VAL A 286 5.46 1.09 -12.65
CA VAL A 286 4.43 2.13 -12.80
C VAL A 286 3.47 1.79 -13.95
N ALA A 287 4.00 1.29 -15.08
CA ALA A 287 3.17 0.84 -16.19
C ALA A 287 2.25 -0.34 -15.83
N LEU A 288 2.75 -1.32 -15.07
CA LEU A 288 1.95 -2.44 -14.58
C LEU A 288 0.86 -2.01 -13.58
N PHE A 289 1.14 -1.02 -12.73
CA PHE A 289 0.13 -0.40 -11.86
C PHE A 289 -1.00 0.29 -12.63
N MET A 290 -0.73 0.71 -13.87
CA MET A 290 -1.69 1.40 -14.74
C MET A 290 -2.42 0.47 -15.71
N THR A 291 -2.26 -0.85 -15.56
CA THR A 291 -3.02 -1.85 -16.33
C THR A 291 -4.50 -1.79 -15.98
N LYS A 292 -5.35 -2.17 -16.95
CA LYS A 292 -6.79 -2.32 -16.73
C LYS A 292 -7.09 -3.19 -15.51
N THR A 293 -6.38 -4.32 -15.40
CA THR A 293 -6.59 -5.34 -14.37
C THR A 293 -6.34 -4.79 -12.97
N VAL A 294 -5.19 -4.16 -12.73
CA VAL A 294 -4.88 -3.58 -11.42
C VAL A 294 -5.84 -2.44 -11.08
N LEU A 295 -6.15 -1.56 -12.03
CA LEU A 295 -7.08 -0.45 -11.81
C LEU A 295 -8.52 -0.92 -11.53
N LEU A 296 -8.99 -1.97 -12.22
CA LEU A 296 -10.29 -2.59 -11.93
C LEU A 296 -10.29 -3.24 -10.56
N LYS A 297 -9.26 -4.02 -10.21
CA LYS A 297 -9.13 -4.64 -8.88
C LYS A 297 -9.18 -3.58 -7.78
N THR A 298 -8.39 -2.51 -7.90
CA THR A 298 -8.40 -1.39 -6.94
C THR A 298 -9.78 -0.75 -6.84
N GLY A 299 -10.43 -0.46 -7.98
CA GLY A 299 -11.77 0.13 -8.01
C GLY A 299 -12.87 -0.78 -7.44
N ASN A 300 -12.71 -2.11 -7.58
CA ASN A 300 -13.66 -3.11 -7.10
C ASN A 300 -13.44 -3.50 -5.63
N HIS A 301 -12.21 -3.39 -5.11
CA HIS A 301 -11.89 -3.70 -3.72
C HIS A 301 -12.76 -2.90 -2.74
N PHE A 302 -13.09 -1.65 -3.12
CA PHE A 302 -14.02 -0.80 -2.38
C PHE A 302 -15.43 -1.38 -2.22
N ARG A 303 -15.91 -2.26 -3.11
CA ARG A 303 -17.27 -2.82 -3.08
C ARG A 303 -17.48 -3.77 -1.90
N TYR A 304 -16.47 -4.56 -1.56
CA TYR A 304 -16.56 -5.58 -0.51
C TYR A 304 -15.82 -5.18 0.78
N TRP A 305 -15.17 -4.02 0.79
CA TRP A 305 -14.52 -3.45 1.97
C TRP A 305 -15.48 -3.35 3.17
N HIS A 306 -16.64 -2.73 2.95
CA HIS A 306 -17.68 -2.59 3.97
C HIS A 306 -18.08 -3.94 4.54
N THR A 307 -18.32 -4.91 3.66
CA THR A 307 -18.70 -6.26 4.05
C THR A 307 -17.63 -6.92 4.93
N ILE A 308 -16.33 -6.79 4.60
CA ILE A 308 -15.24 -7.27 5.49
C ILE A 308 -15.38 -6.65 6.88
N MET A 309 -15.55 -5.33 6.95
CA MET A 309 -15.62 -4.60 8.21
C MET A 309 -16.89 -4.88 9.00
N ASP A 310 -18.01 -5.14 8.35
CA ASP A 310 -19.26 -5.55 9.00
C ASP A 310 -19.07 -6.92 9.67
N TYR A 311 -18.41 -7.87 8.99
CA TYR A 311 -18.05 -9.16 9.58
C TYR A 311 -17.08 -9.00 10.75
N VAL A 312 -16.03 -8.19 10.60
CA VAL A 312 -15.09 -7.90 11.68
C VAL A 312 -15.82 -7.32 12.89
N THR A 313 -16.65 -6.29 12.70
CA THR A 313 -17.42 -5.64 13.78
C THR A 313 -18.36 -6.63 14.46
N LYS A 314 -19.07 -7.45 13.68
CA LYS A 314 -19.97 -8.49 14.21
C LYS A 314 -19.23 -9.52 15.05
N LEU A 315 -18.10 -10.02 14.55
CA LEU A 315 -17.29 -11.03 15.24
C LEU A 315 -16.56 -10.45 16.46
N GLN A 316 -16.09 -9.20 16.40
CA GLN A 316 -15.52 -8.52 17.56
C GLN A 316 -16.53 -8.35 18.69
N GLY A 317 -17.82 -8.18 18.38
CA GLY A 317 -18.89 -8.13 19.37
C GLY A 317 -19.13 -9.46 20.09
N ASP A 318 -18.68 -10.57 19.54
CA ASP A 318 -18.80 -11.89 20.15
C ASP A 318 -17.69 -12.10 21.21
N VAL A 319 -18.10 -12.10 22.47
CA VAL A 319 -17.21 -12.29 23.62
C VAL A 319 -16.58 -13.68 23.70
N THR A 320 -17.10 -14.65 22.94
CA THR A 320 -16.58 -16.02 22.91
C THR A 320 -15.36 -16.17 21.99
N ILE A 321 -15.12 -15.20 21.10
CA ILE A 321 -13.99 -15.21 20.17
C ILE A 321 -12.75 -14.67 20.89
N HIS A 322 -11.67 -15.46 20.92
CA HIS A 322 -10.43 -15.22 21.69
C HIS A 322 -9.86 -13.79 21.57
N ARG A 323 -10.26 -12.90 22.47
CA ARG A 323 -9.69 -11.55 22.63
C ARG A 323 -8.31 -11.51 23.28
N HIS A 324 -7.74 -12.65 23.67
CA HIS A 324 -6.45 -12.67 24.39
C HIS A 324 -5.20 -12.70 23.50
N THR A 325 -5.39 -12.68 22.18
CA THR A 325 -4.29 -12.65 21.20
C THR A 325 -3.50 -11.37 21.31
N PRO A 326 -2.18 -11.39 21.57
CA PRO A 326 -1.33 -10.20 21.46
C PRO A 326 -1.60 -9.44 20.15
N LEU A 327 -1.97 -8.17 20.26
CA LEU A 327 -2.32 -7.32 19.13
C LEU A 327 -1.54 -6.00 19.23
N LEU A 328 -0.95 -5.55 18.14
CA LEU A 328 -0.28 -4.25 18.10
C LEU A 328 -0.79 -3.47 16.90
N VAL A 329 -1.35 -2.29 17.16
CA VAL A 329 -1.75 -1.34 16.13
C VAL A 329 -0.71 -0.23 16.06
N VAL A 330 -0.11 -0.03 14.90
CA VAL A 330 0.82 1.07 14.63
C VAL A 330 0.11 2.05 13.71
N SER A 331 -0.25 3.24 14.16
CA SER A 331 -1.00 4.20 13.35
C SER A 331 -0.24 5.49 13.10
N ALA A 332 -0.20 5.90 11.82
CA ALA A 332 0.25 7.21 11.42
C ALA A 332 -0.91 8.19 11.52
N LEU A 333 -0.89 9.03 12.54
CA LEU A 333 -2.02 9.94 12.80
C LEU A 333 -2.14 11.04 11.73
N ASN A 334 -1.11 11.26 10.90
CA ASN A 334 -1.30 12.03 9.68
C ASN A 334 -1.56 11.10 8.51
N TRP A 335 -2.70 11.27 7.87
CA TRP A 335 -2.94 10.56 6.62
C TRP A 335 -2.09 11.11 5.46
N THR A 336 -1.96 12.44 5.31
CA THR A 336 -1.06 13.08 4.32
C THR A 336 -0.28 14.28 4.90
N LYS A 337 0.78 14.71 4.19
CA LYS A 337 1.59 15.90 4.57
C LYS A 337 0.88 17.25 4.45
N LYS A 338 0.02 17.44 3.43
CA LYS A 338 -0.40 18.77 2.98
C LYS A 338 -1.91 19.04 3.03
N ARG A 339 -2.77 18.01 3.04
CA ARG A 339 -4.23 18.21 2.98
C ARG A 339 -4.96 17.19 3.85
N PRO A 340 -5.54 17.60 4.99
CA PRO A 340 -6.50 16.79 5.71
C PRO A 340 -7.78 16.62 4.88
N HIS A 341 -8.48 15.51 5.11
CA HIS A 341 -9.72 15.20 4.39
C HIS A 341 -10.91 15.97 4.99
N GLY A 342 -11.97 16.17 4.20
CA GLY A 342 -13.25 16.69 4.71
C GLY A 342 -13.24 18.14 5.20
N GLY A 343 -12.18 18.91 4.96
CA GLY A 343 -12.07 20.30 5.44
C GLY A 343 -11.63 20.44 6.89
N LEU A 344 -11.24 19.35 7.55
CA LEU A 344 -10.74 19.34 8.91
C LEU A 344 -9.37 20.01 9.00
N THR A 345 -9.04 20.54 10.17
CA THR A 345 -7.67 20.87 10.55
C THR A 345 -6.82 19.60 10.65
N LYS A 346 -5.49 19.76 10.66
CA LYS A 346 -4.57 18.63 10.82
C LYS A 346 -4.78 17.91 12.16
N GLU A 347 -5.12 18.65 13.22
CA GLU A 347 -5.33 18.08 14.54
C GLU A 347 -6.68 17.36 14.67
N GLU A 348 -7.76 17.94 14.14
CA GLU A 348 -9.05 17.25 14.07
C GLU A 348 -8.96 15.95 13.28
N MET A 349 -8.20 15.95 12.16
CA MET A 349 -7.99 14.74 11.38
C MET A 349 -7.17 13.69 12.15
N ARG A 350 -6.15 14.11 12.92
CA ARG A 350 -5.37 13.19 13.78
C ARG A 350 -6.24 12.56 14.85
N GLN A 351 -7.06 13.37 15.53
CA GLN A 351 -7.98 12.89 16.56
C GLN A 351 -9.00 11.95 15.94
N TRP A 352 -9.63 12.35 14.82
CA TRP A 352 -10.57 11.49 14.11
C TRP A 352 -9.91 10.17 13.69
N TRP A 353 -8.69 10.20 13.14
CA TRP A 353 -7.98 8.98 12.78
C TRP A 353 -7.71 8.12 14.01
N HIS A 354 -7.17 8.69 15.09
CA HIS A 354 -6.89 8.02 16.35
C HIS A 354 -8.13 7.34 16.94
N ASP A 355 -9.26 8.04 17.01
CA ASP A 355 -10.52 7.52 17.55
C ASP A 355 -11.02 6.32 16.74
N ASN A 356 -10.83 6.37 15.42
CA ASN A 356 -11.21 5.30 14.50
C ASN A 356 -10.21 4.14 14.44
N GLN A 357 -9.06 4.25 15.10
CA GLN A 357 -8.17 3.11 15.37
C GLN A 357 -8.60 2.31 16.60
N GLN A 358 -9.36 2.92 17.52
CA GLN A 358 -9.73 2.29 18.80
C GLN A 358 -10.53 0.98 18.67
N PRO A 359 -11.43 0.80 17.69
CA PRO A 359 -12.08 -0.49 17.47
C PRO A 359 -11.08 -1.64 17.25
N PHE A 360 -9.98 -1.38 16.54
CA PHE A 360 -8.93 -2.38 16.34
C PHE A 360 -8.20 -2.72 17.63
N VAL A 361 -7.86 -1.70 18.43
CA VAL A 361 -7.23 -1.89 19.74
C VAL A 361 -8.14 -2.69 20.67
N ARG A 362 -9.43 -2.33 20.75
CA ARG A 362 -10.41 -3.00 21.61
C ARG A 362 -10.77 -4.43 21.19
N SER A 363 -10.30 -4.88 20.02
CA SER A 363 -10.51 -6.26 19.56
C SER A 363 -9.67 -7.29 20.33
N SER A 364 -8.73 -6.83 21.16
CA SER A 364 -7.94 -7.69 22.04
C SER A 364 -7.73 -7.03 23.41
N ASP A 365 -7.77 -7.84 24.46
CA ASP A 365 -7.43 -7.42 25.83
C ASP A 365 -5.91 -7.30 26.05
N ASN A 366 -5.11 -7.78 25.10
CA ASN A 366 -3.65 -7.68 25.09
C ASN A 366 -3.17 -6.80 23.93
N ALA A 367 -3.90 -5.71 23.71
CA ALA A 367 -3.61 -4.77 22.65
C ALA A 367 -2.61 -3.69 23.08
N GLY A 368 -1.66 -3.39 22.20
CA GLY A 368 -0.83 -2.19 22.24
C GLY A 368 -1.20 -1.24 21.11
N PHE A 369 -0.92 0.04 21.31
CA PHE A 369 -1.12 1.09 20.31
C PHE A 369 0.12 1.99 20.23
N ILE A 370 0.68 2.14 19.02
CA ILE A 370 1.78 3.05 18.72
C ILE A 370 1.23 4.14 17.80
N SER A 371 1.18 5.38 18.28
CA SER A 371 0.87 6.56 17.46
C SER A 371 2.14 7.21 16.92
N ARG A 372 2.12 7.55 15.63
CA ARG A 372 3.17 8.33 14.95
C ARG A 372 2.58 9.61 14.39
N THR A 373 2.90 10.74 14.99
CA THR A 373 2.49 12.09 14.54
C THR A 373 3.49 12.72 13.58
N ASP A 374 4.64 12.09 13.39
CA ASP A 374 5.73 12.44 12.48
C ASP A 374 5.61 11.74 11.12
N TYR A 375 4.76 10.71 11.02
CA TYR A 375 4.61 9.89 9.82
C TYR A 375 3.35 10.23 9.05
N THR A 376 3.39 9.95 7.75
CA THR A 376 2.21 9.83 6.90
C THR A 376 1.79 8.36 6.76
N HIS A 377 0.60 8.10 6.23
CA HIS A 377 0.14 6.74 5.92
C HIS A 377 1.19 5.96 5.10
N THR A 378 1.68 6.56 4.01
CA THR A 378 2.67 5.94 3.13
C THR A 378 4.01 5.73 3.84
N GLN A 379 4.49 6.71 4.59
CA GLN A 379 5.76 6.59 5.32
C GLN A 379 5.71 5.45 6.34
N CYS A 380 4.57 5.25 7.00
CA CYS A 380 4.32 4.12 7.89
C CYS A 380 4.40 2.78 7.15
N MET A 381 3.80 2.68 5.96
CA MET A 381 3.81 1.43 5.19
C MET A 381 5.20 1.06 4.64
N LEU A 382 6.08 2.05 4.46
CA LEU A 382 7.43 1.84 3.90
C LEU A 382 8.50 1.63 4.98
N ASP A 383 8.18 1.84 6.25
CA ASP A 383 9.13 1.73 7.35
C ASP A 383 9.19 0.29 7.89
N MET A 384 10.12 -0.48 7.31
CA MET A 384 10.33 -1.88 7.70
C MET A 384 11.11 -2.05 9.01
N GLU A 385 11.80 -1.02 9.48
CA GLU A 385 12.44 -1.02 10.79
C GLU A 385 11.37 -0.89 11.89
N LEU A 386 10.42 0.03 11.72
CA LEU A 386 9.26 0.14 12.58
C LEU A 386 8.44 -1.16 12.59
N ALA A 387 8.25 -1.79 11.44
CA ALA A 387 7.57 -3.09 11.34
C ALA A 387 8.30 -4.21 12.07
N ALA A 388 9.63 -4.30 11.94
CA ALA A 388 10.45 -5.27 12.66
C ALA A 388 10.39 -5.04 14.18
N ASN A 389 10.49 -3.78 14.62
CA ASN A 389 10.40 -3.43 16.04
C ASN A 389 9.01 -3.75 16.64
N ALA A 390 7.93 -3.48 15.90
CA ALA A 390 6.58 -3.87 16.27
C ALA A 390 6.44 -5.41 16.39
N THR A 391 7.06 -6.15 15.49
CA THR A 391 7.08 -7.62 15.53
C THR A 391 7.82 -8.15 16.74
N LYS A 392 9.00 -7.59 17.05
CA LYS A 392 9.77 -7.92 18.26
C LYS A 392 8.96 -7.67 19.53
N ALA A 393 8.20 -6.58 19.60
CA ALA A 393 7.32 -6.30 20.74
C ALA A 393 6.23 -7.38 20.91
N ILE A 394 5.59 -7.81 19.83
CA ILE A 394 4.61 -8.91 19.85
C ILE A 394 5.26 -10.24 20.27
N LEU A 395 6.44 -10.56 19.74
CA LEU A 395 7.17 -11.78 20.11
C LEU A 395 7.50 -11.81 21.61
N THR A 396 7.91 -10.68 22.20
CA THR A 396 8.14 -10.56 23.64
C THR A 396 6.86 -10.82 24.43
N GLN A 397 5.72 -10.27 24.01
CA GLN A 397 4.43 -10.53 24.68
C GLN A 397 4.01 -12.00 24.59
N ILE A 398 4.21 -12.64 23.44
CA ILE A 398 3.94 -14.08 23.26
C ILE A 398 4.83 -14.92 24.19
N HIS A 399 6.13 -14.60 24.27
CA HIS A 399 7.06 -15.36 25.10
C HIS A 399 6.72 -15.27 26.60
N ILE A 400 6.38 -14.09 27.10
CA ILE A 400 5.95 -13.90 28.50
C ILE A 400 4.75 -14.80 28.84
N LYS A 401 3.78 -14.91 27.94
CA LYS A 401 2.61 -15.78 28.12
C LYS A 401 2.93 -17.28 28.07
N SER A 402 3.99 -17.69 27.39
CA SER A 402 4.39 -19.11 27.35
C SER A 402 5.04 -19.60 28.66
N ILE A 403 5.43 -18.68 29.54
CA ILE A 403 6.10 -18.95 30.82
C ILE A 403 5.11 -18.90 32.00
N GLN A 404 3.99 -18.18 31.84
CA GLN A 404 2.90 -18.08 32.82
C GLN A 404 1.91 -19.22 32.63
#